data_AF-A0A0M4QF88-F1
#
_entry.id   AF-A0A0M4QF88-F1
#
_cell.length_a   1.000
_cell.length_b   1.000
_cell.length_c   1.000
_cell.angle_alpha   90.00
_cell.angle_beta   90.00
_cell.angle_gamma   90.00
#
_symmetry.space_group_name_H-M   'P 1'
#
loop_
_entity.id
_entity.type
_entity.pdbx_description
1 polymer ?
#
loop_
_entity_poly.entity_id
_entity_poly.type
_entity_poly.pdbx_seq_one_letter_code
_entity_poly.pdbx_strand_id
1 'polypeptide(L)'
;MEWRVGVLRPGVENVDWTAGGDAPSGTTARTQAIDALTALVELEGIRQEYRMHVGDVPVMVWPGMHPDGRLDVSGLDAAVPDDRDAPAGW
;
A
#
# COMPACT_ATOMS: atom_id res chain seq x y z
N MET A 1 11.76 -0.86 9.38
CA MET A 1 10.86 -1.57 8.44
C MET A 1 10.54 -0.59 7.33
N GLU A 2 11.13 -0.81 6.15
CA GLU A 2 10.91 0.07 5.00
C GLU A 2 9.47 -0.09 4.49
N TRP A 3 8.86 0.99 4.02
CA TRP A 3 7.61 0.96 3.28
C TRP A 3 7.64 1.99 2.16
N ARG A 4 6.84 1.74 1.11
CA ARG A 4 6.64 2.70 0.03
C ARG A 4 5.34 2.43 -0.71
N VAL A 5 4.81 3.47 -1.32
CA VAL A 5 3.58 3.46 -2.11
C VAL A 5 3.83 4.19 -3.42
N GLY A 6 3.23 3.69 -4.48
CA GLY A 6 3.29 4.28 -5.80
C GLY A 6 2.09 3.95 -6.65
N VAL A 7 2.06 4.58 -7.83
CA VAL A 7 1.01 4.41 -8.82
C VAL A 7 1.64 4.02 -10.16
N LEU A 8 1.04 3.04 -10.83
CA LEU A 8 1.32 2.73 -12.22
C LEU A 8 0.26 3.44 -13.08
N ARG A 9 0.63 4.61 -13.62
CA ARG A 9 -0.29 5.41 -14.45
C ARG A 9 -0.48 4.76 -15.84
N PRO A 10 -1.61 5.00 -16.51
CA PRO A 10 -1.84 4.48 -17.85
C PRO A 10 -0.76 4.90 -18.83
N GLY A 11 -0.23 3.93 -19.58
CA GLY A 11 0.78 4.18 -20.61
C GLY A 11 2.21 4.36 -20.10
N VAL A 12 2.46 4.19 -18.80
CA VAL A 12 3.82 4.08 -18.26
C VAL A 12 4.16 2.64 -17.90
N GLU A 13 5.41 2.23 -18.10
CA GLU A 13 5.89 0.88 -17.75
C GLU A 13 6.31 0.76 -16.28
N ASN A 14 6.67 1.89 -15.65
CA ASN A 14 7.26 1.91 -14.32
C ASN A 14 6.31 2.53 -13.30
N VAL A 15 6.37 2.00 -12.08
CA VAL A 15 5.69 2.56 -10.92
C VAL A 15 6.37 3.87 -10.55
N ASP A 16 5.57 4.93 -10.41
CA ASP A 16 6.01 6.16 -9.78
C ASP A 16 5.84 6.03 -8.27
N TRP A 17 6.94 5.89 -7.54
CA TRP A 17 6.96 5.79 -6.08
C TRP A 17 6.87 7.20 -5.48
N THR A 18 5.71 7.54 -4.94
CA THR A 18 5.38 8.91 -4.50
C THR A 18 5.51 9.12 -3.00
N ALA A 19 5.50 8.04 -2.22
CA ALA A 19 5.65 8.09 -0.77
C ALA A 19 6.43 6.87 -0.25
N GLY A 20 7.16 7.05 0.85
CA GLY A 20 7.86 5.96 1.52
C GLY A 20 8.68 6.44 2.72
N GLY A 21 9.19 5.48 3.47
CA GLY A 21 10.05 5.73 4.62
C GLY A 21 10.34 4.47 5.44
N ASP A 22 10.90 4.69 6.62
CA ASP A 22 11.21 3.64 7.58
C ASP A 22 10.36 3.78 8.84
N ALA A 23 9.78 2.68 9.29
CA ALA A 23 9.00 2.61 10.53
C ALA A 23 9.62 1.62 11.54
N PRO A 24 9.37 1.82 12.84
CA PRO A 24 9.95 0.99 13.90
C PRO A 24 9.41 -0.44 13.95
N SER A 25 8.27 -0.73 13.33
CA SER A 25 7.65 -2.06 13.29
C SER A 25 6.88 -2.31 11.99
N GLY A 26 6.55 -3.58 11.73
CA GLY A 26 5.67 -3.98 10.62
C GLY A 26 4.29 -3.34 10.68
N THR A 27 3.64 -3.37 11.85
CA THR A 27 2.36 -2.69 12.11
C THR A 27 2.43 -1.20 11.76
N THR A 28 3.45 -0.48 12.25
CA THR A 28 3.55 0.97 11.99
C THR A 28 3.84 1.26 10.52
N ALA A 29 4.70 0.46 9.87
CA ALA A 29 4.97 0.56 8.44
C ALA A 29 3.68 0.36 7.62
N ARG A 30 2.90 -0.66 7.99
CA ARG A 30 1.61 -0.97 7.37
C ARG A 30 0.63 0.18 7.48
N THR A 31 0.43 0.74 8.69
CA THR A 31 -0.47 1.88 8.87
C THR A 31 -0.04 3.08 8.03
N GLN A 32 1.25 3.45 8.06
CA GLN A 32 1.77 4.58 7.28
C GLN A 32 1.61 4.36 5.77
N ALA A 33 1.84 3.13 5.29
CA ALA A 33 1.67 2.78 3.88
C ALA A 33 0.19 2.82 3.45
N ILE A 34 -0.74 2.34 4.28
CA ILE A 34 -2.18 2.41 3.98
C ILE A 34 -2.64 3.86 3.93
N ASP A 35 -2.25 4.69 4.91
CA ASP A 35 -2.62 6.11 4.95
C ASP A 35 -2.09 6.85 3.69
N ALA A 36 -0.84 6.59 3.32
CA ALA A 36 -0.22 7.17 2.13
C ALA A 36 -0.90 6.71 0.83
N LEU A 37 -1.31 5.44 0.76
CA LEU A 37 -2.06 4.89 -0.36
C LEU A 37 -3.44 5.54 -0.47
N THR A 38 -4.18 5.67 0.64
CA THR A 38 -5.48 6.33 0.63
C THR A 38 -5.37 7.76 0.11
N ALA A 39 -4.42 8.54 0.62
CA ALA A 39 -4.17 9.90 0.13
C ALA A 39 -3.78 9.93 -1.36
N LEU A 40 -2.96 8.98 -1.82
CA LEU A 40 -2.58 8.89 -3.23
C LEU A 40 -3.78 8.57 -4.12
N VAL A 41 -4.67 7.67 -3.69
CA VAL A 41 -5.89 7.33 -4.46
C VAL A 41 -6.87 8.51 -4.50
N GLU A 42 -6.98 9.28 -3.43
CA GLU A 42 -7.80 10.51 -3.42
C GLU A 42 -7.29 11.54 -4.45
N LEU A 43 -5.98 11.61 -4.67
CA LEU A 43 -5.35 12.51 -5.62
C LEU A 43 -5.42 12.02 -7.08
N GLU A 44 -5.11 10.74 -7.31
CA GLU A 44 -4.95 10.15 -8.65
C GLU A 44 -6.24 9.48 -9.17
N GLY A 45 -7.17 9.15 -8.28
CA GLY A 45 -8.45 8.51 -8.58
C GLY A 45 -8.39 6.99 -8.69
N ILE A 46 -9.55 6.33 -8.55
CA ILE A 46 -9.64 4.87 -8.37
C ILE A 46 -9.32 4.01 -9.60
N ARG A 47 -9.09 4.59 -10.78
CA ARG A 47 -8.93 3.84 -12.05
C ARG A 47 -7.50 3.46 -12.38
N GLN A 48 -6.59 3.63 -11.44
CA GLN A 48 -5.17 3.33 -11.59
C GLN A 48 -4.83 2.03 -10.86
N GLU A 49 -3.75 1.38 -11.30
CA GLU A 49 -3.12 0.32 -10.52
C GLU A 49 -2.17 0.95 -9.51
N TYR A 50 -2.35 0.63 -8.22
CA TYR A 50 -1.48 1.11 -7.16
C TYR A 50 -0.58 -0.01 -6.66
N ARG A 51 0.60 0.38 -6.17
CA ARG A 51 1.60 -0.54 -5.62
C ARG A 51 2.00 -0.10 -4.22
N MET A 52 2.16 -1.07 -3.35
CA MET A 52 2.60 -0.86 -1.97
C MET A 52 3.65 -1.91 -1.61
N HIS A 53 4.65 -1.51 -0.83
CA HIS A 53 5.61 -2.40 -0.21
C HIS A 53 5.63 -2.14 1.29
N VAL A 54 5.64 -3.21 2.08
CA VAL A 54 5.91 -3.18 3.52
C VAL A 54 6.97 -4.24 3.79
N GLY A 55 8.22 -3.81 3.97
CA GLY A 55 9.41 -4.66 3.87
C GLY A 55 9.49 -5.36 2.52
N ASP A 56 9.74 -6.67 2.58
CA ASP A 56 9.84 -7.55 1.40
C ASP A 56 8.48 -7.99 0.84
N VAL A 57 7.38 -7.41 1.29
CA VAL A 57 6.02 -7.80 0.89
C VAL A 57 5.50 -6.84 -0.18
N PRO A 58 5.52 -7.21 -1.46
CA PRO A 58 4.89 -6.42 -2.52
C PRO A 58 3.38 -6.67 -2.55
N VAL A 59 2.61 -5.59 -2.73
CA VAL A 59 1.16 -5.63 -2.86
C VAL A 59 0.74 -4.81 -4.07
N MET A 60 -0.11 -5.40 -4.90
CA MET A 60 -0.83 -4.71 -5.97
C MET A 60 -2.23 -4.38 -5.48
N VAL A 61 -2.68 -3.14 -5.69
CA VAL A 61 -3.96 -2.66 -5.18
C VAL A 61 -4.79 -2.08 -6.31
N TRP A 62 -6.02 -2.57 -6.40
CA TRP A 62 -7.08 -2.03 -7.25
C TRP A 62 -8.18 -1.52 -6.33
N PRO A 63 -8.21 -0.21 -6.03
CA PRO A 63 -9.09 0.31 -5.01
C PRO A 63 -10.56 0.22 -5.44
N GLY A 64 -11.39 -0.33 -4.56
CA GLY A 64 -12.83 -0.25 -4.71
C GLY A 64 -13.36 1.08 -4.17
N MET A 65 -14.63 1.37 -4.42
CA MET A 65 -15.37 2.35 -3.63
C MET A 65 -16.59 1.68 -3.02
N HIS A 66 -16.81 1.97 -1.75
CA HIS A 66 -18.08 1.69 -1.12
C HIS A 66 -19.18 2.59 -1.70
N PRO A 67 -20.46 2.20 -1.57
CA PRO A 67 -21.60 3.00 -2.04
C PRO A 67 -21.70 4.39 -1.40
N ASP A 68 -21.08 4.59 -0.24
CA ASP A 68 -21.01 5.87 0.47
C ASP A 68 -19.84 6.76 0.00
N GLY A 69 -19.10 6.33 -1.03
CA GLY A 69 -17.98 7.07 -1.61
C GLY A 69 -16.66 6.90 -0.86
N ARG A 70 -16.60 6.08 0.19
CA ARG A 70 -15.34 5.76 0.87
C ARG A 70 -14.51 4.77 0.07
N LEU A 71 -13.20 4.94 0.12
CA LEU A 71 -12.25 4.01 -0.46
C LEU A 71 -12.36 2.65 0.22
N ASP A 72 -12.53 1.59 -0.57
CA ASP A 72 -12.48 0.22 -0.07
C ASP A 72 -11.07 -0.35 -0.27
N VAL A 73 -10.36 -0.50 0.84
CA VAL A 73 -9.03 -1.11 0.92
C VAL A 73 -9.01 -2.35 1.82
N SER A 74 -10.18 -2.93 2.11
CA SER A 74 -10.32 -4.08 3.02
C SER A 74 -9.49 -5.31 2.60
N GLY A 75 -9.18 -5.44 1.30
CA GLY A 75 -8.27 -6.47 0.80
C GLY A 75 -6.83 -6.37 1.33
N LEU A 76 -6.41 -5.21 1.85
CA LEU A 76 -5.07 -5.00 2.39
C LEU A 76 -4.83 -5.68 3.74
N ASP A 77 -5.88 -5.93 4.53
CA ASP A 77 -5.76 -6.66 5.80
C ASP A 77 -5.31 -8.11 5.60
N ALA A 78 -5.73 -8.74 4.51
CA ALA A 78 -5.26 -10.08 4.15
C ALA A 78 -3.87 -10.06 3.48
N ALA A 79 -3.57 -9.03 2.69
CA ALA A 79 -2.34 -8.97 1.90
C ALA A 79 -1.10 -8.56 2.71
N VAL A 80 -1.29 -7.73 3.75
CA VAL A 80 -0.22 -7.30 4.66
C VAL A 80 -0.66 -7.62 6.09
N PRO A 81 -0.31 -8.78 6.65
CA PRO A 81 -0.60 -9.07 8.05
C PRO A 81 0.16 -8.11 8.98
N ASP A 82 -0.47 -7.77 10.10
CA ASP A 82 0.02 -6.81 11.09
C ASP A 82 1.33 -7.25 11.76
N ASP A 83 1.52 -8.56 11.90
CA ASP A 83 2.68 -9.15 12.58
C ASP A 83 3.68 -9.75 11.58
N ARG A 84 4.86 -9.15 11.50
CA ARG A 84 6.08 -9.78 10.99
C ARG A 84 7.26 -9.51 11.92
N ASP A 85 7.08 -9.76 13.22
CA ASP A 85 8.19 -9.89 14.17
C ASP A 85 8.61 -11.36 14.35
N ALA A 86 8.21 -12.26 13.44
CA ALA A 86 8.79 -13.59 13.40
C ALA A 86 10.19 -13.52 12.74
N PRO A 87 11.29 -13.79 13.46
CA PRO A 87 12.55 -14.07 12.79
C PRO A 87 12.30 -15.22 11.80
N ALA A 88 12.78 -15.08 10.57
CA ALA A 88 12.85 -16.17 9.63
C ALA A 88 13.78 -17.26 10.20
N GLY A 89 13.22 -18.12 11.04
CA GLY A 89 13.87 -19.33 11.52
C GLY A 89 13.84 -20.35 10.39
N TRP A 90 14.98 -20.52 9.74
CA TRP A 90 15.37 -21.75 9.05
C TRP A 90 16.54 -22.37 9.80
#